data_AF-A0A836F2V6-F1
#
_entry.id   AF-A0A836F2V6-F1
#
_cell.length_a   1.000
_cell.length_b   1.000
_cell.length_c   1.000
_cell.angle_alpha   90.00
_cell.angle_beta   90.00
_cell.angle_gamma   90.00
#
_symmetry.space_group_name_H-M   'P 1'
#
loop_
_entity.id
_entity.type
_entity.pdbx_description
1 polymer ?
#
loop_
_entity_poly.entity_id
_entity_poly.type
_entity_poly.pdbx_seq_one_letter_code
_entity_poly.pdbx_strand_id
1 'polypeptide(L)'
;MFGGDPNKVTLVRLSAGGASVHYHYLSQMSAGLFQDGISFSGTAFDCWTQAENSLEKAKKLGALMGCPTISSRDMIHCLRYRPAHAIVQTTSEFMVKFFFLVLP
;
A
#
# COMPACT_ATOMS: atom_id res chain seq x y z
N MET A 1 30.19 9.20 -10.73
CA MET A 1 28.83 9.63 -11.15
C MET A 1 28.15 8.47 -11.87
N PHE A 2 26.85 8.28 -11.72
CA PHE A 2 26.13 7.08 -12.21
C PHE A 2 25.78 7.08 -13.72
N GLY A 3 25.82 8.22 -14.42
CA GLY A 3 25.75 8.27 -15.90
C GLY A 3 24.41 7.93 -16.56
N GLY A 4 23.31 7.82 -15.81
CA GLY A 4 21.98 7.54 -16.36
C GLY A 4 21.30 8.74 -17.02
N ASP A 5 20.36 8.46 -17.93
CA ASP A 5 19.50 9.48 -18.56
C ASP A 5 18.19 9.61 -17.76
N PRO A 6 17.94 10.75 -17.10
CA PRO A 6 16.72 10.96 -16.32
C PRO A 6 15.43 10.94 -17.17
N ASN A 7 15.53 11.09 -18.49
CA ASN A 7 14.37 11.01 -19.39
C ASN A 7 14.06 9.58 -19.86
N LYS A 8 14.85 8.58 -19.42
CA LYS A 8 14.70 7.17 -19.80
C LYS A 8 14.59 6.27 -18.57
N VAL A 9 13.77 6.68 -17.62
CA VAL A 9 13.47 5.90 -16.42
C VAL A 9 12.31 4.96 -16.70
N THR A 10 12.51 3.66 -16.45
CA THR A 10 11.47 2.63 -16.60
C THR A 10 11.16 1.97 -15.25
N LEU A 11 9.89 1.92 -14.86
CA LEU A 11 9.44 1.22 -13.65
C LEU A 11 9.05 -0.23 -13.97
N VAL A 12 9.72 -1.22 -13.37
CA VAL A 12 9.42 -2.64 -13.64
C VAL A 12 9.24 -3.42 -12.35
N ARG A 13 8.07 -4.04 -12.13
CA ARG A 13 7.78 -4.82 -10.92
C ARG A 13 6.72 -5.91 -11.14
N LEU A 14 6.64 -6.84 -10.18
CA LEU A 14 5.75 -8.01 -10.14
C LEU A 14 4.72 -7.89 -8.98
N SER A 15 3.53 -8.47 -9.14
CA SER A 15 2.50 -8.61 -8.08
C SER A 15 2.08 -7.25 -7.50
N ALA A 16 2.11 -7.06 -6.17
CA ALA A 16 1.83 -5.77 -5.55
C ALA A 16 2.72 -4.63 -6.08
N GLY A 17 3.95 -4.95 -6.47
CA GLY A 17 4.83 -4.01 -7.14
C GLY A 17 4.36 -3.70 -8.57
N GLY A 18 3.84 -4.68 -9.31
CA GLY A 18 3.21 -4.47 -10.61
C GLY A 18 2.02 -3.52 -10.50
N ALA A 19 1.09 -3.82 -9.59
CA ALA A 19 -0.04 -2.93 -9.29
C ALA A 19 0.43 -1.50 -8.95
N SER A 20 1.53 -1.36 -8.22
CA SER A 20 2.14 -0.05 -7.92
C SER A 20 2.65 0.67 -9.18
N VAL A 21 3.30 -0.03 -10.12
CA VAL A 21 3.69 0.54 -11.43
C VAL A 21 2.46 1.03 -12.17
N HIS A 22 1.37 0.27 -12.17
CA HIS A 22 0.13 0.68 -12.80
C HIS A 22 -0.48 1.92 -12.11
N TYR A 23 -0.46 2.01 -10.77
CA TYR A 23 -0.88 3.24 -10.07
C TYR A 23 -0.03 4.46 -10.41
N HIS A 24 1.28 4.29 -10.62
CA HIS A 24 2.14 5.40 -11.05
C HIS A 24 1.77 5.94 -12.43
N TYR A 25 1.27 5.11 -13.34
CA TYR A 25 0.71 5.59 -14.63
C TYR A 25 -0.54 6.43 -14.47
N LEU A 26 -1.35 6.18 -13.44
CA LEU A 26 -2.62 6.87 -13.21
C LEU A 26 -2.47 8.13 -12.34
N SER A 27 -1.40 8.22 -11.56
CA SER A 27 -1.21 9.30 -10.60
C SER A 27 -0.57 10.54 -11.24
N GLN A 28 -1.27 11.68 -11.16
CA GLN A 28 -0.71 12.97 -11.57
C GLN A 28 0.55 13.37 -10.78
N MET A 29 0.74 12.82 -9.57
CA MET A 29 1.95 13.08 -8.78
C MET A 29 3.20 12.42 -9.38
N SER A 30 3.04 11.46 -10.29
CA SER A 30 4.15 10.76 -10.94
C SER A 30 4.39 11.20 -12.38
N ALA A 31 3.58 12.15 -12.89
CA ALA A 31 3.70 12.65 -14.25
C ALA A 31 5.09 13.27 -14.49
N GLY A 32 5.76 12.85 -15.57
CA GLY A 32 7.09 13.32 -15.95
C GLY A 32 8.25 12.77 -15.11
N LEU A 33 8.00 11.86 -14.16
CA LEU A 33 9.07 11.25 -13.34
C LEU A 33 9.63 9.96 -13.94
N PHE A 34 8.90 9.33 -14.87
CA PHE A 34 9.32 8.14 -15.59
C PHE A 34 8.75 8.14 -17.01
N GLN A 35 9.43 7.46 -17.92
CA GLN A 35 9.06 7.38 -19.33
C GLN A 35 8.19 6.15 -19.61
N ASP A 36 8.55 5.01 -19.03
CA ASP A 36 7.92 3.72 -19.30
C ASP A 36 7.66 2.93 -18.00
N GLY A 37 6.74 1.99 -18.03
CA GLY A 37 6.50 1.08 -16.92
C GLY A 37 5.94 -0.26 -17.39
N ILE A 38 6.39 -1.33 -16.73
CA ILE A 38 6.01 -2.71 -17.01
C ILE A 38 5.43 -3.32 -15.74
N SER A 39 4.17 -3.74 -15.84
CA SER A 39 3.38 -4.28 -14.73
C SER A 39 3.20 -5.78 -14.88
N PHE A 40 3.98 -6.59 -14.15
CA PHE A 40 3.85 -8.05 -14.19
C PHE A 40 2.87 -8.56 -13.13
N SER A 41 1.88 -9.37 -13.54
CA SER A 41 0.93 -10.09 -12.66
C SER A 41 0.34 -9.25 -11.51
N GLY A 42 0.03 -7.99 -11.81
CA GLY A 42 -0.60 -7.05 -10.88
C GLY A 42 -1.05 -5.80 -11.62
N THR A 43 -2.23 -5.28 -11.31
CA THR A 43 -2.80 -4.08 -11.93
C THR A 43 -3.59 -3.27 -10.90
N ALA A 44 -3.77 -1.96 -11.11
CA ALA A 44 -4.57 -1.09 -10.25
C ALA A 44 -6.05 -1.52 -10.10
N PHE A 45 -6.52 -2.43 -10.95
CA PHE A 45 -7.91 -2.91 -10.97
C PHE A 45 -8.10 -4.28 -10.31
N ASP A 46 -7.02 -4.93 -9.86
CA ASP A 46 -7.15 -6.21 -9.17
C ASP A 46 -7.83 -5.99 -7.81
N CYS A 47 -8.74 -6.89 -7.43
CA CYS A 47 -9.58 -6.75 -6.22
C CYS A 47 -8.79 -6.61 -4.91
N TRP A 48 -7.53 -7.07 -4.88
CA TRP A 48 -6.66 -7.03 -3.71
C TRP A 48 -5.78 -5.77 -3.63
N THR A 49 -5.84 -4.87 -4.63
CA THR A 49 -4.95 -3.69 -4.69
C THR A 49 -5.52 -2.46 -4.01
N GLN A 50 -6.85 -2.35 -3.92
CA GLN A 50 -7.51 -1.27 -3.20
C GLN A 50 -7.95 -1.70 -1.81
N ALA A 51 -7.65 -0.88 -0.81
CA ALA A 51 -8.04 -1.13 0.56
C ALA A 51 -9.53 -0.80 0.77
N GLU A 52 -10.38 -1.82 0.72
CA GLU A 52 -11.79 -1.69 1.09
C GLU A 52 -11.95 -1.45 2.60
N ASN A 53 -13.02 -0.74 2.99
CA ASN A 53 -13.35 -0.46 4.40
C ASN A 53 -12.18 0.14 5.19
N SER A 54 -11.39 1.01 4.55
CA SER A 54 -10.15 1.58 5.11
C SER A 54 -10.35 2.27 6.47
N LEU A 55 -11.46 3.00 6.65
CA LEU A 55 -11.76 3.67 7.92
C LEU A 55 -11.97 2.67 9.07
N GLU A 56 -12.74 1.61 8.83
CA GLU A 56 -13.03 0.61 9.86
C GLU A 56 -11.79 -0.21 10.22
N LYS A 57 -10.96 -0.55 9.22
CA LYS A 57 -9.65 -1.17 9.46
C LYS A 57 -8.73 -0.26 10.27
N ALA A 58 -8.70 1.04 9.95
CA ALA A 58 -7.91 2.02 10.69
C ALA A 58 -8.39 2.18 12.14
N LYS A 59 -9.71 2.20 12.38
CA LYS A 59 -10.27 2.21 13.75
C LYS A 59 -9.93 0.94 14.53
N LYS A 60 -10.02 -0.24 13.89
CA LYS A 60 -9.59 -1.51 14.52
C LYS A 60 -8.11 -1.45 14.94
N LEU A 61 -7.23 -0.99 14.05
CA LEU A 61 -5.82 -0.77 14.37
C LEU A 61 -5.66 0.23 15.52
N GLY A 62 -6.38 1.36 15.48
CA GLY A 62 -6.39 2.35 16.55
C GLY A 62 -6.73 1.74 17.91
N ALA A 63 -7.80 0.93 17.97
CA ALA A 63 -8.22 0.25 19.19
C ALA A 63 -7.16 -0.74 19.71
N LEU A 64 -6.58 -1.57 18.83
CA LEU A 64 -5.51 -2.53 19.17
C LEU A 64 -4.26 -1.83 19.75
N MET A 65 -3.97 -0.62 19.26
CA MET A 65 -2.83 0.18 19.71
C MET A 65 -3.18 1.12 20.87
N GLY A 66 -4.39 1.02 21.45
CA GLY A 66 -4.85 1.90 22.53
C GLY A 66 -4.88 3.37 22.14
N CYS A 67 -5.29 3.68 20.91
CA CYS A 67 -5.43 5.03 20.39
C CYS A 67 -6.91 5.45 20.30
N PRO A 68 -7.23 6.76 20.41
CA PRO A 68 -8.59 7.26 20.22
C PRO A 68 -9.10 6.92 18.81
N THR A 69 -10.37 6.53 18.67
CA THR A 69 -10.97 6.08 17.39
C THR A 69 -12.12 6.97 16.90
N ILE A 70 -12.53 7.97 17.70
CA ILE A 70 -13.65 8.88 17.37
C ILE A 70 -13.21 9.91 16.31
N SER A 71 -12.04 10.50 16.49
CA SER A 71 -11.47 11.55 15.64
C SER A 71 -10.31 10.98 14.84
N SER A 72 -10.39 11.06 13.51
CA SER A 72 -9.29 10.62 12.62
C SER A 72 -7.99 11.36 12.91
N ARG A 73 -8.06 12.65 13.27
CA ARG A 73 -6.88 13.46 13.59
C ARG A 73 -6.16 12.92 14.83
N ASP A 74 -6.89 12.67 15.90
CA ASP A 74 -6.32 12.21 17.16
C ASP A 74 -5.83 10.77 17.07
N MET A 75 -6.56 9.94 16.31
CA MET A 75 -6.14 8.57 15.98
C MET A 75 -4.81 8.57 15.24
N ILE A 76 -4.68 9.36 14.16
CA ILE A 76 -3.45 9.47 13.37
C ILE A 76 -2.29 10.01 14.23
N HIS A 77 -2.55 11.04 15.03
CA HIS A 77 -1.54 11.60 15.93
C HIS A 77 -1.02 10.54 16.90
N CYS A 78 -1.91 9.80 17.57
CA CYS A 78 -1.53 8.71 18.48
C CYS A 78 -0.74 7.61 17.76
N LEU A 79 -1.23 7.12 16.62
CA LEU A 79 -0.60 6.02 15.88
C LEU A 79 0.84 6.36 15.44
N ARG A 80 1.14 7.63 15.11
CA ARG A 80 2.49 8.07 14.74
C ARG A 80 3.53 7.92 15.85
N TYR A 81 3.11 7.88 17.11
CA TYR A 81 4.00 7.70 18.27
C TYR A 81 4.02 6.26 18.81
N ARG A 82 3.28 5.34 18.19
CA ARG A 82 3.32 3.93 18.56
C ARG A 82 4.52 3.22 17.92
N PRO A 83 5.10 2.20 18.58
CA PRO A 83 6.20 1.45 17.99
C PRO A 83 5.79 0.80 16.67
N ALA A 84 6.57 1.02 15.61
CA ALA A 84 6.28 0.50 14.28
C ALA A 84 6.16 -1.04 14.27
N HIS A 85 7.02 -1.74 15.03
CA HIS A 85 6.96 -3.20 15.13
C HIS A 85 5.62 -3.70 15.68
N ALA A 86 5.06 -3.00 16.67
CA ALA A 86 3.77 -3.36 17.26
C ALA A 86 2.64 -3.15 16.25
N ILE A 87 2.70 -2.08 15.43
CA ILE A 87 1.73 -1.87 14.33
C ILE A 87 1.79 -3.04 13.33
N VAL A 88 2.98 -3.41 12.86
CA VAL A 88 3.15 -4.49 11.88
C VAL A 88 2.71 -5.85 12.43
N GLN A 89 2.93 -6.12 13.72
CA GLN A 89 2.46 -7.36 14.34
C GLN A 89 0.93 -7.53 14.28
N THR A 90 0.17 -6.43 14.26
CA THR A 90 -1.29 -6.50 14.11
C THR A 90 -1.75 -6.91 12.72
N THR A 91 -0.89 -7.01 11.70
CA THR A 91 -1.30 -7.35 10.34
C THR A 91 -2.02 -8.71 10.26
N SER A 92 -1.72 -9.66 11.16
CA SER A 92 -2.45 -10.94 11.26
C SER A 92 -3.96 -10.76 11.49
N GLU A 93 -4.38 -9.66 12.11
CA GLU A 93 -5.79 -9.32 12.38
C GLU A 93 -6.58 -8.90 11.14
N PHE A 94 -5.89 -8.65 10.03
CA PHE A 94 -6.46 -8.13 8.79
C PHE A 94 -6.28 -9.08 7.60
N MET A 95 -5.41 -10.08 7.73
CA MET A 95 -5.24 -11.11 6.71
C MET A 95 -6.41 -12.09 6.76
N VAL A 96 -7.45 -11.83 5.97
CA VAL A 96 -8.42 -12.86 5.57
C VAL A 96 -7.67 -13.88 4.71
N LYS A 97 -7.96 -15.18 4.87
CA LYS A 97 -7.33 -16.36 4.22
C LYS A 97 -7.13 -16.25 2.69
N PHE A 98 -6.25 -15.38 2.22
CA PHE A 98 -5.91 -15.24 0.79
C PHE A 98 -5.10 -16.44 0.30
N PHE A 99 -4.34 -17.08 1.20
CA PHE A 99 -3.53 -18.25 0.88
C PHE A 99 -4.32 -19.55 0.64
N PHE A 100 -5.61 -19.62 1.00
CA PHE A 100 -6.42 -20.85 0.86
C PHE A 100 -7.24 -20.92 -0.45
N LEU A 101 -7.24 -19.87 -1.28
CA LEU A 101 -8.05 -19.81 -2.51
C LEU A 101 -7.22 -19.87 -3.81
N VAL A 102 -5.88 -19.93 -3.70
CA VAL A 102 -4.96 -19.94 -4.86
C VAL A 102 -4.19 -21.26 -4.98
N LEU A 103 -4.39 -22.19 -4.05
CA LEU A 103 -3.96 -23.58 -4.19
C LEU A 103 -5.22 -24.45 -4.16
N PRO A 104 -5.41 -25.37 -5.13
CA PRO A 104 -6.42 -26.42 -4.99
C PRO A 104 -6.15 -27.30 -3.76
#